data_AF-A0A0U3AZ62-F1
#
_entry.id   AF-A0A0U3AZ62-F1
#
_cell.length_a   1.000
_cell.length_b   1.000
_cell.length_c   1.000
_cell.angle_alpha   90.00
_cell.angle_beta   90.00
_cell.angle_gamma   90.00
#
_symmetry.space_group_name_H-M   'P 1'
#
loop_
_entity.id
_entity.type
_entity.pdbx_description
1 polymer ?
#
loop_
_entity_poly.entity_id
_entity_poly.type
_entity_poly.pdbx_seq_one_letter_code
_entity_poly.pdbx_strand_id
1 'polypeptide(L)'
;MIDSIQFSDRSITLLNRRQLSQDEIQQFGALLEQARSESGSAKQRLLAMSPEQLALLQKANSLADPINPRGLSEEGAANLLSQPDHSDKVDLNNDGIVEVGLARSIIFPPVNAPEHVKIAWDKATEGMSEMEKGLQGFHMHLAIYGIQIEGMPQKPVLPPEQQWGQQGVAQFFGLLRGNLEFRVSREGWTEQNRELKTLYDRFEDQLNAIPATSNQAAASDSNRAGQTTNQDQARQSTAVTDSTHKDIIQLLIDARMGIDREKLNEIEERIQAVSNDDSLSSEQKKQLISMLEKQKEALLEEAQRNTVENEKRKALLSANGALYEQLKESTLYQI
;
A
#
# COMPACT_ATOMS: atom_id res chain seq x y z
N MET A 1 -1.96 -17.07 40.52
CA MET A 1 -2.45 -17.83 39.36
C MET A 1 -2.01 -17.05 38.15
N ILE A 2 -1.29 -17.67 37.22
CA ILE A 2 -0.84 -17.02 36.00
C ILE A 2 -2.04 -17.05 35.06
N ASP A 3 -2.51 -15.90 34.61
CA ASP A 3 -3.55 -15.83 33.59
C ASP A 3 -2.96 -16.44 32.31
N SER A 4 -3.46 -17.62 31.92
CA SER A 4 -3.06 -18.25 30.67
C SER A 4 -3.55 -17.41 29.50
N ILE A 5 -2.69 -17.15 28.50
CA ILE A 5 -3.11 -16.54 27.23
C ILE A 5 -4.38 -17.22 26.71
N GLN A 6 -5.40 -16.41 26.51
CA GLN A 6 -6.61 -16.83 25.84
C GLN A 6 -6.35 -16.75 24.33
N PHE A 7 -6.14 -17.90 23.71
CA PHE A 7 -6.08 -18.00 22.26
C PHE A 7 -7.46 -17.72 21.66
N SER A 8 -7.48 -17.03 20.52
CA SER A 8 -8.71 -16.94 19.73
C SER A 8 -9.12 -18.31 19.18
N ASP A 9 -10.40 -18.49 18.85
CA ASP A 9 -10.91 -19.71 18.19
C ASP A 9 -10.16 -20.02 16.90
N ARG A 10 -9.78 -18.97 16.15
CA ARG A 10 -8.97 -19.09 14.94
C ARG A 10 -7.57 -19.60 15.26
N SER A 11 -6.94 -19.07 16.31
CA SER A 11 -5.62 -19.53 16.75
C SER A 11 -5.64 -21.00 17.17
N ILE A 12 -6.64 -21.41 17.96
CA ILE A 12 -6.82 -22.82 18.34
C ILE A 12 -7.01 -23.72 17.11
N THR A 13 -7.85 -23.31 16.17
CA THR A 13 -8.07 -24.05 14.91
C THR A 13 -6.77 -24.25 14.13
N LEU A 14 -5.95 -23.20 14.03
CA LEU A 14 -4.65 -23.26 13.35
C LEU A 14 -3.66 -24.18 14.07
N LEU A 15 -3.56 -24.10 15.39
CA LEU A 15 -2.67 -24.95 16.18
C LEU A 15 -3.06 -26.43 16.08
N ASN A 16 -4.36 -26.73 16.12
CA ASN A 16 -4.86 -28.09 15.92
C ASN A 16 -4.56 -28.60 14.50
N ARG A 17 -4.72 -27.77 13.46
CA ARG A 17 -4.35 -28.12 12.07
C ARG A 17 -2.86 -28.41 11.93
N ARG A 18 -2.02 -27.76 12.74
CA ARG A 18 -0.57 -27.98 12.85
C ARG A 18 -0.20 -29.19 13.71
N GLN A 19 -1.19 -29.95 14.18
CA GLN A 19 -1.04 -31.18 14.96
C GLN A 19 -0.31 -30.95 16.29
N LEU A 20 -0.54 -29.80 16.93
CA LEU A 20 -0.09 -29.60 18.31
C LEU A 20 -1.02 -30.36 19.27
N SER A 21 -0.44 -31.02 20.27
CA SER A 21 -1.18 -31.60 21.39
C SER A 21 -1.70 -30.51 22.34
N GLN A 22 -2.61 -30.86 23.24
CA GLN A 22 -3.10 -29.92 24.26
C GLN A 22 -1.97 -29.41 25.17
N ASP A 23 -1.03 -30.30 25.53
CA ASP A 23 0.14 -29.93 26.33
C ASP A 23 1.06 -28.97 25.55
N GLU A 24 1.28 -29.22 24.25
CA GLU A 24 2.07 -28.31 23.39
C GLU A 24 1.39 -26.95 23.24
N ILE A 25 0.06 -26.90 23.09
CA ILE A 25 -0.71 -25.64 23.02
C ILE A 25 -0.56 -24.86 24.34
N GLN A 26 -0.65 -25.53 25.48
CA GLN A 26 -0.48 -24.89 26.78
C GLN A 26 0.94 -24.36 26.98
N GLN A 27 1.96 -25.13 26.61
CA GLN A 27 3.36 -24.71 26.66
C GLN A 27 3.63 -23.53 25.72
N PHE A 28 3.05 -23.54 24.53
CA PHE A 28 3.16 -22.43 23.58
C PHE A 28 2.51 -21.16 24.14
N GLY A 29 1.32 -21.27 24.74
CA GLY A 29 0.67 -20.15 25.43
C GLY A 29 1.52 -19.57 26.56
N ALA A 30 2.21 -20.42 27.33
CA ALA A 30 3.14 -19.97 28.37
C ALA A 30 4.36 -19.22 27.80
N LEU A 31 4.91 -19.66 26.66
CA LEU A 31 6.00 -18.95 25.97
C LEU A 31 5.56 -17.56 25.49
N LEU A 32 4.35 -17.45 24.94
CA LEU A 32 3.78 -16.18 24.50
C LEU A 32 3.54 -15.23 25.68
N GLU A 33 3.01 -15.73 26.80
CA GLU A 33 2.75 -14.91 27.99
C GLU A 33 4.06 -14.39 28.60
N GLN A 34 5.05 -15.26 28.72
CA GLN A 34 6.38 -14.87 29.16
C GLN A 34 6.96 -13.78 28.25
N ALA A 35 6.88 -13.96 26.93
CA ALA A 35 7.36 -12.99 25.96
C ALA A 35 6.68 -11.62 26.05
N ARG A 36 5.39 -11.57 26.44
CA ARG A 36 4.64 -10.32 26.64
C ARG A 36 4.97 -9.63 27.97
N SER A 37 5.23 -10.41 29.02
CA SER A 37 5.54 -9.89 30.36
C SER A 37 6.96 -9.31 30.47
N GLU A 38 7.87 -9.74 29.60
CA GLU A 38 9.27 -9.32 29.62
C GLU A 38 9.54 -8.19 28.60
N SER A 39 9.88 -7.01 29.10
CA SER A 39 10.43 -5.93 28.26
C SER A 39 11.80 -6.32 27.71
N GLY A 40 12.04 -6.13 26.41
CA GLY A 40 13.35 -6.37 25.79
C GLY A 40 13.27 -6.89 24.35
N SER A 41 14.44 -7.23 23.80
CA SER A 41 14.59 -7.76 22.44
C SER A 41 13.97 -9.16 22.32
N ALA A 42 13.10 -9.33 21.33
CA ALA A 42 12.53 -10.64 21.01
C ALA A 42 13.61 -11.62 20.57
N LYS A 43 14.60 -11.14 19.82
CA LYS A 43 15.74 -11.94 19.39
C LYS A 43 16.56 -12.48 20.55
N GLN A 44 16.81 -11.65 21.58
CA GLN A 44 17.50 -12.09 22.80
C GLN A 44 16.71 -13.17 23.54
N ARG A 45 15.38 -13.05 23.61
CA ARG A 45 14.52 -14.10 24.18
C ARG A 45 14.64 -15.41 23.40
N LEU A 46 14.54 -15.37 22.07
CA LEU A 46 14.72 -16.57 21.25
C LEU A 46 16.11 -17.21 21.41
N LEU A 47 17.16 -16.40 21.62
CA LEU A 47 18.51 -16.91 21.90
C LEU A 47 18.64 -17.62 23.25
N ALA A 48 17.79 -17.27 24.22
CA ALA A 48 17.76 -17.88 25.55
C ALA A 48 16.87 -19.14 25.62
N MET A 49 16.06 -19.40 24.59
CA MET A 49 15.18 -20.57 24.53
C MET A 49 15.95 -21.88 24.37
N SER A 50 15.44 -22.94 24.98
CA SER A 50 15.94 -24.29 24.75
C SER A 50 15.63 -24.80 23.33
N PRO A 51 16.35 -25.82 22.83
CA PRO A 51 16.03 -26.44 21.54
C PRO A 51 14.58 -26.92 21.42
N GLU A 52 14.02 -27.45 22.51
CA GLU A 52 12.64 -27.94 22.55
C GLU A 52 11.63 -26.80 22.46
N GLN A 53 11.90 -25.66 23.13
CA GLN A 53 11.06 -24.46 23.04
C GLN A 53 11.09 -23.88 21.62
N LEU A 54 12.27 -23.84 20.98
CA LEU A 54 12.39 -23.40 19.58
C LEU A 54 11.67 -24.35 18.61
N ALA A 55 11.74 -25.67 18.84
CA ALA A 55 11.01 -26.66 18.03
C ALA A 55 9.49 -26.51 18.17
N LEU A 56 9.01 -26.25 19.40
CA LEU A 56 7.60 -25.96 19.65
C LEU A 56 7.17 -24.68 18.90
N LEU A 57 7.98 -23.61 18.98
CA LEU A 57 7.73 -22.35 18.29
C LEU A 57 7.70 -22.51 16.76
N GLN A 58 8.62 -23.33 16.22
CA GLN A 58 8.70 -23.68 14.81
C GLN A 58 7.42 -24.38 14.34
N LYS A 59 6.99 -25.41 15.08
CA LYS A 59 5.76 -26.16 14.81
C LYS A 59 4.52 -25.28 14.92
N ALA A 60 4.44 -24.49 16.00
CA ALA A 60 3.36 -23.56 16.25
C ALA A 60 3.22 -22.51 15.13
N ASN A 61 4.31 -22.10 14.47
CA ASN A 61 4.29 -21.15 13.35
C ASN A 61 4.30 -21.81 11.95
N SER A 62 4.26 -23.15 11.85
CA SER A 62 4.36 -23.88 10.57
C SER A 62 5.63 -23.58 9.76
N LEU A 63 6.76 -23.33 10.42
CA LEU A 63 8.02 -23.08 9.72
C LEU A 63 8.64 -24.39 9.22
N ALA A 64 9.09 -24.39 7.96
CA ALA A 64 9.76 -25.54 7.37
C ALA A 64 11.16 -25.76 7.98
N ASP A 65 11.93 -24.69 8.12
CA ASP A 65 13.30 -24.76 8.63
C ASP A 65 13.38 -24.46 10.15
N PRO A 66 14.38 -25.04 10.85
CA PRO A 66 14.65 -24.68 12.24
C PRO A 66 14.90 -23.19 12.43
N ILE A 67 14.41 -22.66 13.55
CA ILE A 67 14.59 -21.25 13.89
C ILE A 67 16.06 -21.00 14.21
N ASN A 68 16.70 -20.09 13.48
CA ASN A 68 18.02 -19.54 13.80
C ASN A 68 17.87 -18.09 14.26
N PRO A 69 17.79 -17.81 15.59
CA PRO A 69 17.53 -16.48 16.10
C PRO A 69 18.54 -15.43 15.61
N ARG A 70 19.80 -15.80 15.41
CA ARG A 70 20.85 -14.87 14.97
C ARG A 70 20.58 -14.28 13.59
N GLY A 71 19.92 -15.04 12.71
CA GLY A 71 19.59 -14.63 11.35
C GLY A 71 18.28 -13.84 11.22
N LEU A 72 17.52 -13.67 12.30
CA LEU A 72 16.25 -12.95 12.27
C LEU A 72 16.43 -11.45 12.51
N SER A 73 15.52 -10.65 11.97
CA SER A 73 15.28 -9.27 12.43
C SER A 73 14.62 -9.27 13.82
N GLU A 74 14.58 -8.11 14.48
CA GLU A 74 13.80 -7.99 15.72
C GLU A 74 12.30 -8.20 15.48
N GLU A 75 11.79 -7.76 14.34
CA GLU A 75 10.38 -7.95 13.96
C GLU A 75 10.06 -9.42 13.69
N GLY A 76 10.86 -10.07 12.84
CA GLY A 76 10.71 -11.49 12.54
C GLY A 76 10.78 -12.34 13.80
N ALA A 77 11.64 -11.99 14.75
CA ALA A 77 11.69 -12.64 16.05
C ALA A 77 10.44 -12.35 16.91
N ALA A 78 9.99 -11.09 16.97
CA ALA A 78 8.80 -10.69 17.74
C ALA A 78 7.54 -11.40 17.24
N ASN A 79 7.35 -11.45 15.93
CA ASN A 79 6.17 -12.03 15.30
C ASN A 79 6.11 -13.56 15.34
N LEU A 80 7.22 -14.24 15.68
CA LEU A 80 7.18 -15.67 16.04
C LEU A 80 6.51 -15.87 17.40
N LEU A 81 6.63 -14.87 18.28
CA LEU A 81 6.04 -14.82 19.62
C LEU A 81 4.68 -14.09 19.61
N SER A 82 3.94 -14.26 18.51
CA SER A 82 2.57 -13.76 18.33
C SER A 82 1.60 -14.93 18.20
N GLN A 83 0.31 -14.65 18.37
CA GLN A 83 -0.75 -15.59 18.09
C GLN A 83 -0.76 -16.05 16.62
N PRO A 84 -1.10 -17.33 16.39
CA PRO A 84 -1.27 -17.92 15.06
C PRO A 84 -2.17 -17.19 14.09
N ASP A 85 -3.18 -16.50 14.59
CA ASP A 85 -4.21 -15.80 13.80
C ASP A 85 -3.79 -14.41 13.32
N HIS A 86 -2.55 -14.01 13.60
CA HIS A 86 -1.97 -12.72 13.20
C HIS A 86 -2.53 -11.50 13.94
N SER A 87 -3.35 -11.69 14.98
CA SER A 87 -4.05 -10.59 15.68
C SER A 87 -3.13 -9.62 16.43
N ASP A 88 -1.98 -10.10 16.89
CA ASP A 88 -1.00 -9.37 17.72
C ASP A 88 0.39 -9.36 17.07
N LYS A 89 0.46 -9.48 15.74
CA LYS A 89 1.69 -9.22 15.00
C LYS A 89 2.02 -7.72 15.05
N VAL A 90 3.24 -7.39 14.70
CA VAL A 90 3.76 -6.03 14.61
C VAL A 90 4.53 -5.86 13.32
N ASP A 91 4.54 -4.64 12.79
CA ASP A 91 5.44 -4.19 11.73
C ASP A 91 6.36 -3.13 12.36
N LEU A 92 7.55 -3.49 12.82
CA LEU A 92 8.33 -2.60 13.69
C LEU A 92 8.93 -1.42 12.92
N ASN A 93 9.27 -1.62 11.64
CA ASN A 93 9.85 -0.58 10.79
C ASN A 93 8.79 0.20 9.99
N ASN A 94 7.51 -0.23 10.06
CA ASN A 94 6.36 0.32 9.35
C ASN A 94 6.50 0.25 7.82
N ASP A 95 7.31 -0.67 7.28
CA ASP A 95 7.54 -0.75 5.83
C ASP A 95 6.41 -1.46 5.05
N GLY A 96 5.38 -1.93 5.76
CA GLY A 96 4.22 -2.63 5.22
C GLY A 96 4.46 -4.11 4.94
N ILE A 97 5.66 -4.61 5.21
CA ILE A 97 6.06 -6.01 5.07
C ILE A 97 6.14 -6.62 6.47
N VAL A 98 5.29 -7.60 6.72
CA VAL A 98 5.26 -8.30 8.01
C VAL A 98 6.23 -9.46 7.96
N GLU A 99 7.21 -9.45 8.84
CA GLU A 99 8.21 -10.52 8.97
C GLU A 99 7.79 -11.53 10.04
N VAL A 100 7.79 -12.83 9.74
CA VAL A 100 7.56 -13.92 10.71
C VAL A 100 8.70 -14.92 10.59
N GLY A 101 9.64 -14.88 11.52
CA GLY A 101 10.94 -15.51 11.31
C GLY A 101 11.62 -14.89 10.08
N LEU A 102 11.88 -15.70 9.05
CA LEU A 102 12.42 -15.24 7.76
C LEU A 102 11.34 -15.00 6.70
N ALA A 103 10.10 -15.43 6.96
CA ALA A 103 9.00 -15.24 6.02
C ALA A 103 8.61 -13.76 5.97
N ARG A 104 8.39 -13.25 4.76
CA ARG A 104 7.95 -11.87 4.52
C ARG A 104 6.60 -11.92 3.85
N SER A 105 5.63 -11.16 4.35
CA SER A 105 4.26 -11.19 3.85
C SER A 105 3.66 -9.80 3.77
N ILE A 106 2.88 -9.57 2.72
CA ILE A 106 2.06 -8.38 2.58
C ILE A 106 0.73 -8.65 3.28
N ILE A 107 0.34 -7.76 4.19
CA ILE A 107 -0.95 -7.80 4.88
C ILE A 107 -1.63 -6.44 4.71
N PHE A 108 -2.91 -6.48 4.33
CA PHE A 108 -3.75 -5.29 4.28
C PHE A 108 -5.06 -5.48 5.05
N PRO A 109 -5.46 -4.52 5.90
CA PRO A 109 -4.73 -3.29 6.22
C PRO A 109 -3.40 -3.60 6.92
N PRO A 110 -2.44 -2.66 6.90
CA PRO A 110 -1.17 -2.85 7.59
C PRO A 110 -1.41 -3.24 9.05
N VAL A 111 -0.54 -4.07 9.62
CA VAL A 111 -0.74 -4.61 10.98
C VAL A 111 -0.84 -3.48 12.03
N ASN A 112 -0.09 -2.40 11.83
CA ASN A 112 -0.11 -1.22 12.67
C ASN A 112 -1.21 -0.21 12.32
N ALA A 113 -2.09 -0.50 11.36
CA ALA A 113 -3.24 0.35 11.07
C ALA A 113 -4.16 0.42 12.30
N PRO A 114 -4.75 1.60 12.59
CA PRO A 114 -5.72 1.75 13.67
C PRO A 114 -6.90 0.78 13.52
N GLU A 115 -7.50 0.39 14.65
CA GLU A 115 -8.57 -0.62 14.67
C GLU A 115 -9.78 -0.24 13.80
N HIS A 116 -10.13 1.04 13.77
CA HIS A 116 -11.23 1.52 12.91
C HIS A 116 -10.97 1.26 11.41
N VAL A 117 -9.71 1.26 10.98
CA VAL A 117 -9.32 0.95 9.58
C VAL A 117 -9.51 -0.53 9.29
N LYS A 118 -9.11 -1.40 10.22
CA LYS A 118 -9.30 -2.86 10.13
C LYS A 118 -10.78 -3.21 10.01
N ILE A 119 -11.60 -2.64 10.90
CA ILE A 119 -13.07 -2.80 10.87
C ILE A 119 -13.67 -2.29 9.56
N ALA A 120 -13.24 -1.11 9.08
CA ALA A 120 -13.74 -0.55 7.84
C ALA A 120 -13.42 -1.43 6.64
N TRP A 121 -12.21 -2.00 6.59
CA TRP A 121 -11.80 -2.93 5.54
C TRP A 121 -12.59 -4.23 5.58
N ASP A 122 -12.78 -4.81 6.77
CA ASP A 122 -13.55 -6.05 6.92
C ASP A 122 -14.99 -5.87 6.45
N LYS A 123 -15.62 -4.74 6.75
CA LYS A 123 -16.95 -4.39 6.23
C LYS A 123 -16.96 -4.13 4.73
N ALA A 124 -15.96 -3.42 4.21
CA ALA A 124 -15.88 -3.11 2.78
C ALA A 124 -15.67 -4.36 1.91
N THR A 125 -15.04 -5.39 2.49
CA THR A 125 -14.73 -6.68 1.84
C THR A 125 -15.70 -7.80 2.22
N GLU A 126 -16.79 -7.48 2.92
CA GLU A 126 -17.81 -8.47 3.29
C GLU A 126 -18.37 -9.18 2.06
N GLY A 127 -18.40 -10.51 2.10
CA GLY A 127 -18.87 -11.36 1.01
C GLY A 127 -17.82 -11.67 -0.07
N MET A 128 -16.62 -11.07 -0.01
CA MET A 128 -15.51 -11.47 -0.90
C MET A 128 -14.91 -12.81 -0.47
N SER A 129 -14.43 -13.59 -1.43
CA SER A 129 -13.57 -14.74 -1.15
C SER A 129 -12.20 -14.30 -0.60
N GLU A 130 -11.50 -15.19 0.10
CA GLU A 130 -10.16 -14.91 0.64
C GLU A 130 -9.16 -14.51 -0.46
N MET A 131 -9.29 -15.10 -1.66
CA MET A 131 -8.42 -14.77 -2.80
C MET A 131 -8.70 -13.37 -3.33
N GLU A 132 -9.98 -12.99 -3.45
CA GLU A 132 -10.36 -11.63 -3.87
C GLU A 132 -9.91 -10.61 -2.83
N LYS A 133 -10.19 -10.86 -1.55
CA LYS A 133 -9.75 -9.98 -0.45
C LYS A 133 -8.23 -9.83 -0.42
N GLY A 134 -7.49 -10.92 -0.64
CA GLY A 134 -6.03 -10.91 -0.75
C GLY A 134 -5.52 -10.09 -1.93
N LEU A 135 -6.09 -10.27 -3.13
CA LEU A 135 -5.74 -9.50 -4.31
C LEU A 135 -6.04 -8.01 -4.13
N GLN A 136 -7.20 -7.68 -3.56
CA GLN A 136 -7.55 -6.29 -3.28
C GLN A 136 -6.64 -5.69 -2.21
N GLY A 137 -6.34 -6.44 -1.16
CA GLY A 137 -5.39 -6.03 -0.13
C GLY A 137 -4.00 -5.76 -0.70
N PHE A 138 -3.53 -6.58 -1.65
CA PHE A 138 -2.29 -6.34 -2.36
C PHE A 138 -2.31 -5.02 -3.14
N HIS A 139 -3.40 -4.71 -3.87
CA HIS A 139 -3.54 -3.42 -4.56
C HIS A 139 -3.51 -2.23 -3.59
N MET A 140 -4.19 -2.34 -2.45
CA MET A 140 -4.17 -1.28 -1.44
C MET A 140 -2.77 -1.09 -0.85
N HIS A 141 -2.06 -2.18 -0.56
CA HIS A 141 -0.69 -2.15 -0.09
C HIS A 141 0.22 -1.41 -1.09
N LEU A 142 0.14 -1.74 -2.39
CA LEU A 142 0.92 -1.06 -3.42
C LEU A 142 0.59 0.44 -3.52
N ALA A 143 -0.65 0.85 -3.29
CA ALA A 143 -0.99 2.26 -3.27
C ALA A 143 -0.37 3.01 -2.07
N ILE A 144 -0.26 2.36 -0.90
CA ILE A 144 0.38 2.95 0.28
C ILE A 144 1.90 2.96 0.14
N TYR A 145 2.51 1.80 -0.10
CA TYR A 145 3.96 1.61 0.01
C TYR A 145 4.70 1.67 -1.33
N GLY A 146 3.99 1.56 -2.45
CA GLY A 146 4.58 1.43 -3.77
C GLY A 146 5.20 0.05 -4.01
N ILE A 147 6.03 -0.05 -5.06
CA ILE A 147 6.85 -1.23 -5.33
C ILE A 147 8.26 -0.91 -4.84
N GLN A 148 8.78 -1.73 -3.93
CA GLN A 148 10.17 -1.63 -3.49
C GLN A 148 11.07 -2.25 -4.56
N ILE A 149 11.90 -1.44 -5.21
CA ILE A 149 12.91 -1.86 -6.19
C ILE A 149 14.30 -1.55 -5.61
N GLU A 150 15.19 -2.53 -5.61
CA GLU A 150 16.56 -2.34 -5.12
C GLU A 150 17.25 -1.18 -5.84
N GLY A 151 17.84 -0.26 -5.07
CA GLY A 151 18.55 0.90 -5.60
C GLY A 151 17.67 2.11 -5.96
N MET A 152 16.34 2.00 -5.84
CA MET A 152 15.43 3.12 -6.09
C MET A 152 15.01 3.85 -4.81
N PRO A 153 14.79 5.17 -4.86
CA PRO A 153 14.22 5.92 -3.74
C PRO A 153 12.86 5.35 -3.35
N GLN A 154 12.69 5.02 -2.07
CA GLN A 154 11.42 4.51 -1.55
C GLN A 154 10.48 5.66 -1.21
N LYS A 155 9.17 5.41 -1.34
CA LYS A 155 8.15 6.35 -0.86
C LYS A 155 8.32 6.50 0.66
N PRO A 156 8.41 7.73 1.19
CA PRO A 156 8.52 7.94 2.63
C PRO A 156 7.27 7.38 3.31
N VAL A 157 7.49 6.46 4.26
CA VAL A 157 6.42 5.85 5.06
C VAL A 157 5.89 6.87 6.05
N LEU A 158 4.57 7.08 6.02
CA LEU A 158 3.89 7.90 7.03
C LEU A 158 3.62 7.07 8.28
N PRO A 159 3.74 7.65 9.50
CA PRO A 159 3.24 7.01 10.71
C PRO A 159 1.76 6.64 10.56
N PRO A 160 1.28 5.53 11.17
CA PRO A 160 -0.11 5.07 11.02
C PRO A 160 -1.16 6.16 11.30
N GLU A 161 -0.95 6.98 12.33
CA GLU A 161 -1.85 8.10 12.67
C GLU A 161 -1.92 9.17 11.58
N GLN A 162 -0.83 9.40 10.85
CA GLN A 162 -0.80 10.34 9.73
C GLN A 162 -1.38 9.70 8.46
N GLN A 163 -1.02 8.44 8.19
CA GLN A 163 -1.51 7.68 7.04
C GLN A 163 -3.03 7.51 7.06
N TRP A 164 -3.60 7.26 8.23
CA TRP A 164 -5.03 7.01 8.43
C TRP A 164 -5.78 8.19 9.04
N GLY A 165 -5.11 9.34 9.21
CA GLY A 165 -5.76 10.61 9.51
C GLY A 165 -6.50 11.18 8.29
N GLN A 166 -7.31 12.22 8.49
CA GLN A 166 -8.18 12.79 7.45
C GLN A 166 -7.43 13.14 6.15
N GLN A 167 -6.24 13.74 6.25
CA GLN A 167 -5.42 14.08 5.08
C GLN A 167 -4.83 12.85 4.40
N GLY A 168 -4.31 11.89 5.16
CA GLY A 168 -3.73 10.66 4.63
C GLY A 168 -4.75 9.79 3.93
N VAL A 169 -5.96 9.67 4.50
CA VAL A 169 -7.10 8.97 3.88
C VAL A 169 -7.50 9.65 2.56
N ALA A 170 -7.63 10.99 2.54
CA ALA A 170 -7.96 11.72 1.32
C ALA A 170 -6.90 11.54 0.22
N GLN A 171 -5.61 11.58 0.58
CA GLN A 171 -4.52 11.33 -0.36
C GLN A 171 -4.54 9.90 -0.90
N PHE A 172 -4.78 8.92 -0.03
CA PHE A 172 -4.85 7.51 -0.38
C PHE A 172 -5.98 7.24 -1.39
N PHE A 173 -7.21 7.69 -1.12
CA PHE A 173 -8.31 7.52 -2.05
C PHE A 173 -8.16 8.36 -3.33
N GLY A 174 -7.52 9.54 -3.25
CA GLY A 174 -7.15 10.32 -4.42
C GLY A 174 -6.24 9.53 -5.37
N LEU A 175 -5.25 8.82 -4.84
CA LEU A 175 -4.37 7.95 -5.62
C LEU A 175 -5.12 6.75 -6.22
N LEU A 176 -5.97 6.08 -5.43
CA LEU A 176 -6.77 4.94 -5.89
C LEU A 176 -7.69 5.34 -7.05
N ARG A 177 -8.42 6.45 -6.90
CA ARG A 177 -9.34 6.95 -7.92
C ARG A 177 -8.61 7.44 -9.17
N GLY A 178 -7.49 8.15 -9.03
CA GLY A 178 -6.68 8.55 -10.17
C GLY A 178 -6.17 7.34 -10.98
N ASN A 179 -5.73 6.27 -10.31
CA ASN A 179 -5.36 5.03 -10.99
C ASN A 179 -6.56 4.36 -11.67
N LEU A 180 -7.71 4.32 -11.03
CA LEU A 180 -8.93 3.76 -11.62
C LEU A 180 -9.36 4.56 -12.86
N GLU A 181 -9.36 5.89 -12.80
CA GLU A 181 -9.67 6.75 -13.94
C GLU A 181 -8.72 6.50 -15.10
N PHE A 182 -7.42 6.33 -14.82
CA PHE A 182 -6.45 5.94 -15.84
C PHE A 182 -6.81 4.60 -16.49
N ARG A 183 -7.12 3.56 -15.69
CA ARG A 183 -7.52 2.24 -16.23
C ARG A 183 -8.79 2.34 -17.06
N VAL A 184 -9.81 3.03 -16.57
CA VAL A 184 -11.08 3.25 -17.27
C VAL A 184 -10.88 4.02 -18.57
N SER A 185 -9.97 4.99 -18.61
CA SER A 185 -9.68 5.74 -19.85
C SER A 185 -9.09 4.87 -20.96
N ARG A 186 -8.42 3.76 -20.61
CA ARG A 186 -7.74 2.85 -21.55
C ARG A 186 -8.57 1.62 -21.89
N GLU A 187 -9.23 1.06 -20.90
CA GLU A 187 -9.91 -0.23 -20.98
C GLU A 187 -11.44 -0.10 -20.89
N GLY A 188 -11.94 1.09 -20.55
CA GLY A 188 -13.35 1.33 -20.26
C GLY A 188 -13.77 0.81 -18.88
N TRP A 189 -15.07 0.89 -18.63
CA TRP A 189 -15.69 0.34 -17.42
C TRP A 189 -15.90 -1.18 -17.54
N THR A 190 -14.78 -1.90 -17.48
CA THR A 190 -14.76 -3.36 -17.30
C THR A 190 -15.40 -3.75 -15.96
N GLU A 191 -15.78 -5.03 -15.82
CA GLU A 191 -16.31 -5.59 -14.57
C GLU A 191 -15.35 -5.32 -13.41
N GLN A 192 -14.06 -5.65 -13.58
CA GLN A 192 -13.02 -5.40 -12.59
C GLN A 192 -12.90 -3.92 -12.19
N ASN A 193 -13.00 -2.98 -13.14
CA ASN A 193 -12.93 -1.55 -12.82
C ASN A 193 -14.17 -1.08 -12.02
N ARG A 194 -15.35 -1.65 -12.27
CA ARG A 194 -16.57 -1.37 -11.49
C ARG A 194 -16.48 -1.94 -10.08
N GLU A 195 -15.92 -3.13 -9.93
CA GLU A 195 -15.67 -3.76 -8.64
C GLU A 195 -14.69 -2.93 -7.80
N LEU A 196 -13.58 -2.49 -8.40
CA LEU A 196 -12.62 -1.60 -7.73
C LEU A 196 -13.29 -0.31 -7.27
N LYS A 197 -14.06 0.34 -8.15
CA LYS A 197 -14.83 1.54 -7.77
C LYS A 197 -15.72 1.27 -6.56
N THR A 198 -16.47 0.18 -6.61
CA THR A 198 -17.42 -0.21 -5.56
C THR A 198 -16.70 -0.47 -4.24
N LEU A 199 -15.56 -1.17 -4.27
CA LEU A 199 -14.73 -1.41 -3.11
C LEU A 199 -14.19 -0.10 -2.53
N TYR A 200 -13.68 0.80 -3.38
CA TYR A 200 -13.11 2.07 -2.93
C TYR A 200 -14.18 2.92 -2.23
N ASP A 201 -15.36 3.03 -2.84
CA ASP A 201 -16.47 3.80 -2.27
C ASP A 201 -16.93 3.18 -0.94
N ARG A 202 -17.13 1.85 -0.89
CA ARG A 202 -17.48 1.17 0.37
C ARG A 202 -16.43 1.39 1.46
N PHE A 203 -15.15 1.28 1.12
CA PHE A 203 -14.09 1.40 2.12
C PHE A 203 -13.98 2.83 2.65
N GLU A 204 -14.06 3.83 1.78
CA GLU A 204 -14.07 5.24 2.19
C GLU A 204 -15.31 5.57 3.03
N ASP A 205 -16.49 5.07 2.64
CA ASP A 205 -17.73 5.25 3.39
C ASP A 205 -17.62 4.64 4.79
N GLN A 206 -17.06 3.42 4.92
CA GLN A 206 -16.87 2.78 6.22
C GLN A 206 -15.86 3.52 7.10
N LEU A 207 -14.79 4.08 6.51
CA LEU A 207 -13.83 4.90 7.25
C LEU A 207 -14.47 6.19 7.76
N ASN A 208 -15.33 6.82 6.96
CA ASN A 208 -16.02 8.05 7.34
C ASN A 208 -17.19 7.82 8.31
N ALA A 209 -17.80 6.63 8.28
CA ALA A 209 -18.94 6.27 9.12
C ALA A 209 -18.55 5.93 10.57
N ILE A 210 -17.29 5.56 10.82
CA ILE A 210 -16.80 5.30 12.17
C ILE A 210 -16.33 6.63 12.76
N PRO A 211 -17.07 7.22 13.72
CA PRO A 211 -16.63 8.48 14.31
C PRO A 211 -15.29 8.25 15.04
N ALA A 212 -14.39 9.25 14.95
CA ALA A 212 -13.06 9.25 15.57
C ALA A 212 -13.05 9.12 17.12
N THR A 213 -14.18 8.78 17.74
CA THR A 213 -14.39 8.63 19.19
C THR A 213 -14.08 7.23 19.72
N SER A 214 -13.77 6.25 18.89
CA SER A 214 -13.37 4.90 19.35
C SER A 214 -11.92 4.81 19.86
N ASN A 215 -11.13 5.89 19.76
CA ASN A 215 -9.71 5.93 20.13
C ASN A 215 -9.45 6.37 21.59
N GLN A 216 -10.38 6.15 22.53
CA GLN A 216 -10.13 6.35 23.96
C GLN A 216 -10.59 5.17 24.80
N ALA A 217 -9.74 4.15 24.87
CA ALA A 217 -9.71 3.24 26.00
C ALA A 217 -8.24 2.80 26.25
N ALA A 218 -7.39 3.76 26.64
CA ALA A 218 -6.20 3.57 27.50
C ALA A 218 -5.35 4.86 27.54
N ALA A 219 -5.89 5.95 28.06
CA ALA A 219 -5.09 7.07 28.55
C ALA A 219 -5.87 7.77 29.66
N SER A 220 -5.73 7.26 30.87
CA SER A 220 -6.19 7.93 32.09
C SER A 220 -5.47 9.27 32.26
N ASP A 221 -6.29 10.31 32.42
CA ASP A 221 -6.07 11.60 33.08
C ASP A 221 -4.69 12.25 32.95
N SER A 222 -4.62 13.35 32.19
CA SER A 222 -4.34 14.67 32.77
C SER A 222 -4.48 15.81 31.74
N ASN A 223 -5.11 16.88 32.22
CA ASN A 223 -5.03 18.27 31.76
C ASN A 223 -5.98 18.79 30.66
N ARG A 224 -7.15 19.18 31.18
CA ARG A 224 -8.00 20.30 30.79
C ARG A 224 -7.23 21.63 30.66
N ALA A 225 -7.25 22.25 29.47
CA ALA A 225 -7.41 23.70 29.29
C ALA A 225 -7.49 24.10 27.79
N GLY A 226 -8.47 24.93 27.43
CA GLY A 226 -8.38 25.84 26.27
C GLY A 226 -9.26 25.52 25.06
N GLN A 227 -10.54 25.85 25.13
CA GLN A 227 -11.33 26.19 23.94
C GLN A 227 -10.96 27.61 23.49
N THR A 228 -10.63 27.83 22.20
CA THR A 228 -11.19 28.97 21.42
C THR A 228 -10.89 28.86 19.92
N THR A 229 -11.96 29.02 19.14
CA THR A 229 -12.07 29.60 17.76
C THR A 229 -11.50 28.85 16.55
N ASN A 230 -12.38 28.08 15.92
CA ASN A 230 -12.38 27.71 14.50
C ASN A 230 -13.26 28.68 13.71
N GLN A 231 -12.74 29.29 12.63
CA GLN A 231 -13.53 29.55 11.41
C GLN A 231 -12.72 29.96 10.16
N ASP A 232 -11.43 30.28 10.27
CA ASP A 232 -10.64 30.72 9.09
C ASP A 232 -9.79 29.62 8.41
N GLN A 233 -9.62 28.44 9.01
CA GLN A 233 -8.83 27.35 8.43
C GLN A 233 -9.55 26.57 7.32
N ALA A 234 -10.88 26.63 7.25
CA ALA A 234 -11.67 25.87 6.28
C ALA A 234 -11.53 26.35 4.81
N ARG A 235 -10.94 27.53 4.56
CA ARG A 235 -10.73 28.06 3.20
C ARG A 235 -9.32 27.86 2.66
N GLN A 236 -8.33 27.64 3.51
CA GLN A 236 -6.95 27.35 3.07
C GLN A 236 -6.74 25.85 2.81
N SER A 237 -7.46 24.97 3.52
CA SER A 237 -7.33 23.52 3.34
C SER A 237 -7.81 23.00 1.99
N THR A 238 -8.79 23.66 1.36
CA THR A 238 -9.31 23.29 0.04
C THR A 238 -8.40 23.69 -1.12
N ALA A 239 -7.55 24.71 -0.97
CA ALA A 239 -6.68 25.19 -2.04
C ALA A 239 -5.39 24.35 -2.20
N VAL A 240 -4.87 23.80 -1.09
CA VAL A 240 -3.63 23.01 -1.07
C VAL A 240 -3.87 21.54 -1.49
N THR A 241 -5.05 20.99 -1.19
CA THR A 241 -5.45 19.65 -1.66
C THR A 241 -5.68 19.60 -3.16
N ASP A 242 -6.18 20.71 -3.73
CA ASP A 242 -6.43 20.85 -5.16
C ASP A 242 -5.12 20.87 -5.98
N SER A 243 -4.04 21.45 -5.44
CA SER A 243 -2.73 21.45 -6.11
C SER A 243 -2.09 20.07 -6.12
N THR A 244 -2.06 19.36 -4.99
CA THR A 244 -1.41 18.03 -4.91
C THR A 244 -2.13 16.99 -5.77
N HIS A 245 -3.46 17.08 -5.88
CA HIS A 245 -4.24 16.21 -6.76
C HIS A 245 -4.01 16.52 -8.25
N LYS A 246 -3.95 17.81 -8.62
CA LYS A 246 -3.60 18.25 -9.98
C LYS A 246 -2.19 17.80 -10.39
N ASP A 247 -1.22 17.86 -9.47
CA ASP A 247 0.16 17.45 -9.73
C ASP A 247 0.29 15.94 -9.99
N ILE A 248 -0.48 15.12 -9.26
CA ILE A 248 -0.50 13.66 -9.46
C ILE A 248 -1.20 13.29 -10.77
N ILE A 249 -2.31 13.95 -11.08
CA ILE A 249 -3.01 13.78 -12.38
C ILE A 249 -2.09 14.20 -13.53
N GLN A 250 -1.36 15.30 -13.37
CA GLN A 250 -0.39 15.76 -14.37
C GLN A 250 0.75 14.75 -14.56
N LEU A 251 1.30 14.20 -13.46
CA LEU A 251 2.33 13.16 -13.53
C LEU A 251 1.84 11.90 -14.27
N LEU A 252 0.60 11.49 -14.04
CA LEU A 252 -0.03 10.35 -14.72
C LEU A 252 -0.27 10.63 -16.22
N ILE A 253 -0.63 11.86 -16.57
CA ILE A 253 -0.78 12.32 -17.95
C ILE A 253 0.58 12.37 -18.67
N ASP A 254 1.63 12.86 -18.00
CA ASP A 254 2.99 12.92 -18.56
C ASP A 254 3.56 11.51 -18.79
N ALA A 255 3.35 10.60 -17.82
CA ALA A 255 3.69 9.19 -17.96
C ALA A 255 2.89 8.48 -19.08
N ARG A 256 1.61 8.85 -19.28
CA ARG A 256 0.75 8.34 -20.38
C ARG A 256 1.24 8.75 -21.76
N MET A 257 1.83 9.95 -21.87
CA MET A 257 2.35 10.47 -23.12
C MET A 257 3.82 10.05 -23.36
N GLY A 258 4.47 9.37 -22.41
CA GLY A 258 5.90 9.04 -22.50
C GLY A 258 6.77 10.29 -22.55
N ILE A 259 6.28 11.37 -21.94
CA ILE A 259 6.95 12.66 -21.95
C ILE A 259 8.02 12.65 -20.86
N ASP A 260 9.25 12.89 -21.28
CA ASP A 260 10.39 13.05 -20.39
C ASP A 260 10.27 14.38 -19.64
N ARG A 261 9.83 14.30 -18.38
CA ARG A 261 9.57 15.47 -17.52
C ARG A 261 10.83 16.31 -17.32
N GLU A 262 12.01 15.70 -17.37
CA GLU A 262 13.29 16.43 -17.29
C GLU A 262 13.45 17.37 -18.48
N LYS A 263 13.09 16.95 -19.69
CA LYS A 263 13.18 17.78 -20.90
C LYS A 263 12.15 18.91 -20.92
N LEU A 264 10.94 18.67 -20.41
CA LEU A 264 9.94 19.74 -20.27
C LEU A 264 10.35 20.78 -19.24
N ASN A 265 10.85 20.34 -18.08
CA ASN A 265 11.34 21.24 -17.04
C ASN A 265 12.55 22.04 -17.54
N GLU A 266 13.47 21.42 -18.30
CA GLU A 266 14.61 22.10 -18.91
C GLU A 266 14.18 23.18 -19.93
N ILE A 267 13.15 22.91 -20.74
CA ILE A 267 12.59 23.91 -21.67
C ILE A 267 11.91 25.05 -20.90
N GLU A 268 11.19 24.75 -19.83
CA GLU A 268 10.48 25.74 -19.01
C GLU A 268 11.45 26.62 -18.19
N GLU A 269 12.51 26.03 -17.66
CA GLU A 269 13.63 26.76 -17.05
C GLU A 269 14.35 27.65 -18.06
N ARG A 270 14.54 27.17 -19.31
CA ARG A 270 15.11 28.00 -20.39
C ARG A 270 14.20 29.16 -20.78
N ILE A 271 12.88 28.96 -20.82
CA ILE A 271 11.91 30.03 -21.04
C ILE A 271 12.02 31.07 -19.91
N GLN A 272 12.11 30.62 -18.66
CA GLN A 272 12.22 31.51 -17.50
C GLN A 272 13.56 32.27 -17.47
N ALA A 273 14.68 31.60 -17.82
CA ALA A 273 15.99 32.21 -17.92
C ALA A 273 16.05 33.28 -19.02
N VAL A 274 15.47 33.01 -20.19
CA VAL A 274 15.38 33.98 -21.31
C VAL A 274 14.47 35.16 -20.96
N SER A 275 13.43 34.92 -20.16
CA SER A 275 12.54 35.97 -19.65
C SER A 275 13.28 36.95 -18.71
N ASN A 276 14.07 36.39 -17.80
CA ASN A 276 14.80 37.11 -16.75
C ASN A 276 16.15 37.72 -17.19
N ASP A 277 16.62 37.46 -18.41
CA ASP A 277 17.91 37.97 -18.91
C ASP A 277 17.79 39.41 -19.43
N ASP A 278 18.28 40.39 -18.69
CA ASP A 278 18.22 41.82 -19.05
C ASP A 278 19.10 42.23 -20.25
N SER A 279 19.92 41.32 -20.79
CA SER A 279 20.82 41.59 -21.92
C SER A 279 20.18 41.43 -23.31
N LEU A 280 18.99 40.84 -23.39
CA LEU A 280 18.29 40.54 -24.66
C LEU A 280 17.26 41.60 -25.03
N SER A 281 17.26 42.02 -26.30
CA SER A 281 16.23 42.92 -26.85
C SER A 281 14.83 42.28 -26.77
N SER A 282 13.80 43.10 -26.51
CA SER A 282 12.40 42.65 -26.40
C SER A 282 11.89 41.82 -27.60
N GLU A 283 12.40 42.09 -28.81
CA GLU A 283 12.14 41.31 -30.02
C GLU A 283 12.81 39.93 -29.99
N GLN A 284 14.06 39.86 -29.54
CA GLN A 284 14.83 38.61 -29.48
C GLN A 284 14.28 37.68 -28.38
N LYS A 285 13.86 38.23 -27.24
CA LYS A 285 13.16 37.47 -26.19
C LYS A 285 11.88 36.84 -26.72
N LYS A 286 11.07 37.60 -27.46
CA LYS A 286 9.82 37.07 -28.06
C LYS A 286 10.07 35.97 -29.08
N GLN A 287 11.07 36.12 -29.94
CA GLN A 287 11.41 35.09 -30.93
C GLN A 287 11.91 33.80 -30.27
N LEU A 288 12.73 33.92 -29.23
CA LEU A 288 13.32 32.78 -28.54
C LEU A 288 12.29 32.05 -27.67
N ILE A 289 11.41 32.78 -26.98
CA ILE A 289 10.28 32.21 -26.24
C ILE A 289 9.33 31.49 -27.21
N SER A 290 9.01 32.10 -28.34
CA SER A 290 8.15 31.48 -29.35
C SER A 290 8.74 30.19 -29.94
N MET A 291 10.07 30.13 -30.13
CA MET A 291 10.73 28.89 -30.57
C MET A 291 10.69 27.79 -29.50
N LEU A 292 10.90 28.14 -28.24
CA LEU A 292 10.86 27.18 -27.11
C LEU A 292 9.44 26.67 -26.85
N GLU A 293 8.42 27.52 -26.98
CA GLU A 293 7.01 27.12 -26.92
C GLU A 293 6.65 26.17 -28.08
N LYS A 294 7.15 26.45 -29.29
CA LYS A 294 6.94 25.57 -30.45
C LYS A 294 7.66 24.23 -30.30
N GLN A 295 8.80 24.18 -29.63
CA GLN A 295 9.48 22.94 -29.28
C GLN A 295 8.72 22.14 -28.22
N LYS A 296 8.13 22.81 -27.21
CA LYS A 296 7.24 22.19 -26.22
C LYS A 296 6.02 21.55 -26.89
N GLU A 297 5.38 22.26 -27.81
CA GLU A 297 4.23 21.77 -28.55
C GLU A 297 4.57 20.60 -29.49
N ALA A 298 5.72 20.65 -30.18
CA ALA A 298 6.18 19.55 -31.02
C ALA A 298 6.47 18.26 -30.23
N LEU A 299 7.06 18.37 -29.04
CA LEU A 299 7.29 17.23 -28.15
C LEU A 299 5.97 16.63 -27.65
N LEU A 300 4.97 17.46 -27.37
CA LEU A 300 3.61 17.02 -26.99
C LEU A 300 2.90 16.31 -28.15
N GLU A 301 2.99 16.82 -29.38
CA GLU A 301 2.42 16.15 -30.55
C GLU A 301 3.11 14.82 -30.88
N GLU A 302 4.44 14.76 -30.80
CA GLU A 302 5.21 13.54 -31.04
C GLU A 302 4.86 12.46 -30.01
N ALA A 303 4.76 12.86 -28.74
CA ALA A 303 4.31 12.02 -27.65
C ALA A 303 2.90 11.46 -27.89
N GLN A 304 1.94 12.31 -28.31
CA GLN A 304 0.58 11.87 -28.64
C GLN A 304 0.55 10.88 -29.82
N ARG A 305 1.35 11.12 -30.87
CA ARG A 305 1.43 10.21 -32.04
C ARG A 305 2.00 8.85 -31.65
N ASN A 306 3.05 8.83 -30.84
CA ASN A 306 3.69 7.60 -30.36
C ASN A 306 2.74 6.77 -29.49
N THR A 307 1.90 7.40 -28.67
CA THR A 307 0.87 6.70 -27.88
C THR A 307 -0.18 6.06 -28.79
N VAL A 308 -0.72 6.79 -29.76
CA VAL A 308 -1.73 6.26 -30.71
C VAL A 308 -1.15 5.12 -31.55
N GLU A 309 0.12 5.23 -31.98
CA GLU A 309 0.77 4.17 -32.75
C GLU A 309 1.05 2.93 -31.89
N ASN A 310 1.50 3.08 -30.65
CA ASN A 310 1.70 1.97 -29.73
C ASN A 310 0.39 1.27 -29.36
N GLU A 311 -0.71 2.00 -29.19
CA GLU A 311 -2.04 1.42 -28.98
C GLU A 311 -2.51 0.64 -30.20
N LYS A 312 -2.31 1.17 -31.42
CA LYS A 312 -2.57 0.43 -32.67
C LYS A 312 -1.74 -0.84 -32.79
N ARG A 313 -0.44 -0.79 -32.46
CA ARG A 313 0.44 -1.97 -32.46
C ARG A 313 -0.05 -3.01 -31.45
N LYS A 314 -0.42 -2.60 -30.24
CA LYS A 314 -0.95 -3.50 -29.21
C LYS A 314 -2.27 -4.15 -29.65
N ALA A 315 -3.17 -3.40 -30.27
CA ALA A 315 -4.41 -3.93 -30.83
C ALA A 315 -4.16 -4.97 -31.95
N LEU A 316 -3.18 -4.73 -32.83
CA LEU A 316 -2.79 -5.66 -33.88
C LEU A 316 -2.16 -6.96 -33.33
N LEU A 317 -1.33 -6.86 -32.30
CA LEU A 317 -0.75 -8.02 -31.60
C LEU A 317 -1.82 -8.87 -30.91
N SER A 318 -2.80 -8.22 -30.26
CA SER A 318 -3.94 -8.91 -29.64
C SER A 318 -4.84 -9.58 -30.67
N ALA A 319 -5.11 -8.92 -31.80
CA ALA A 319 -5.91 -9.48 -32.89
C ALA A 319 -5.23 -10.70 -33.53
N ASN A 320 -3.91 -10.64 -33.76
CA ASN A 320 -3.15 -11.78 -34.30
C ASN A 320 -3.06 -12.96 -33.32
N GLY A 321 -2.97 -12.70 -32.01
CA GLY A 321 -3.01 -13.74 -30.99
C GLY A 321 -4.35 -14.49 -30.96
N ALA A 322 -5.46 -13.75 -31.06
CA ALA A 322 -6.81 -14.34 -31.13
C ALA A 322 -7.03 -15.18 -32.40
N LEU A 323 -6.47 -14.73 -33.54
CA LEU A 323 -6.51 -15.45 -34.81
C LEU A 323 -5.71 -16.76 -34.77
N TYR A 324 -4.59 -16.78 -34.03
CA TYR A 324 -3.75 -17.97 -33.84
C TYR A 324 -4.44 -19.05 -33.00
N GLU A 325 -5.17 -18.65 -31.96
CA GLU A 325 -5.97 -19.58 -31.14
C GLU A 325 -7.20 -20.12 -31.90
N GLN A 326 -7.89 -19.29 -32.69
CA GLN A 326 -8.97 -19.77 -33.58
C GLN A 326 -8.46 -20.78 -34.63
N LEU A 327 -7.27 -20.58 -35.18
CA LEU A 327 -6.67 -21.51 -36.14
C LEU A 327 -6.30 -22.84 -35.50
N LYS A 328 -5.78 -22.84 -34.25
CA LYS A 328 -5.53 -24.07 -33.48
C LYS A 328 -6.81 -24.83 -33.16
N GLU A 329 -7.87 -24.15 -32.73
CA GLU A 329 -9.15 -24.80 -32.46
C GLU A 329 -9.74 -25.41 -33.74
N SER A 330 -9.67 -24.70 -34.88
CA SER A 330 -10.19 -25.21 -36.15
C SER A 330 -9.44 -26.44 -36.69
N THR A 331 -8.15 -26.59 -36.35
CA THR A 331 -7.33 -27.74 -36.77
C THR A 331 -7.47 -28.94 -35.84
N LEU A 332 -7.86 -28.74 -34.57
CA LEU A 332 -8.14 -29.83 -33.63
C LEU A 332 -9.47 -30.56 -33.91
N TYR A 333 -10.40 -29.93 -34.63
CA TYR A 333 -11.71 -30.52 -34.98
C TYR A 333 -11.76 -31.22 -36.36
N GLN A 334 -10.61 -31.39 -37.04
CA GLN A 334 -10.53 -32.06 -38.36
C GLN A 334 -9.76 -33.40 -38.37
N ILE A 335 -9.54 -34.03 -37.21
CA ILE A 335 -9.04 -35.42 -37.08
C ILE A 335 -10.13 -36.28 -36.46
#